data_AF-A0A9D7K819-F1
#
_entry.id   AF-A0A9D7K819-F1
#
_cell.length_a   1.000
_cell.length_b   1.000
_cell.length_c   1.000
_cell.angle_alpha   90.00
_cell.angle_beta   90.00
_cell.angle_gamma   90.00
#
_symmetry.space_group_name_H-M   'P 1'
#
loop_
_entity.id
_entity.type
_entity.pdbx_description
1 polymer ?
#
loop_
_entity_poly.entity_id
_entity_poly.type
_entity_poly.pdbx_seq_one_letter_code
_entity_poly.pdbx_strand_id
1 'polypeptide(L)'
;MVQVSIILLLISSLFDIDVQKSIVSDVPPSYPFFDTTNVTSAYIMGKFDPASHPDFRLIPKKYADQKGRFIRKDVFEAYKKMYHAAKKDGVHLIIISATRNFDAQKKIWEDKWTGKRLLEGGIHAQRDIPDPKKRALKILEYSSMPGTSRHHWGTDIDLNALNNEYFEKGEGMKVITWLLKNSASYGFCMTYTKFDPQRTTGYQPEKWHWSYTPVSAPLTHWAKRNIKDTMITGFEGSETATEIKVVQNYISGIHPSCLPSPN
;
A
#
# COMPACT_ATOMS: atom_id res chain seq x y z
N MET A 1 20.65 -22.39 59.95
CA MET A 1 19.47 -21.53 60.18
C MET A 1 19.90 -20.12 59.81
N VAL A 2 19.48 -19.42 58.76
CA VAL A 2 18.67 -19.66 57.57
C VAL A 2 19.29 -18.77 56.49
N GLN A 3 19.35 -19.33 55.30
CA GLN A 3 19.69 -18.73 54.02
C GLN A 3 18.57 -17.79 53.57
N VAL A 4 18.88 -16.55 53.15
CA VAL A 4 17.96 -15.77 52.31
C VAL A 4 18.74 -15.14 51.17
N SER A 5 18.83 -15.90 50.09
CA SER A 5 19.14 -15.39 48.76
C SER A 5 17.88 -14.70 48.22
N ILE A 6 17.94 -13.39 47.98
CA ILE A 6 16.93 -12.69 47.18
C ILE A 6 17.42 -12.71 45.74
N ILE A 7 16.98 -13.73 45.00
CA ILE A 7 17.04 -13.75 43.53
C ILE A 7 15.85 -12.93 43.05
N LEU A 8 16.11 -11.70 42.60
CA LEU A 8 15.12 -10.91 41.88
C LEU A 8 15.05 -11.43 40.43
N LEU A 9 13.96 -12.13 40.11
CA LEU A 9 13.59 -12.50 38.75
C LEU A 9 13.26 -11.23 37.94
N LEU A 10 14.22 -10.76 37.14
CA LEU A 10 13.96 -9.88 36.00
C LEU A 10 13.86 -10.75 34.75
N ILE A 11 12.69 -11.34 34.52
CA ILE A 11 12.30 -11.81 33.19
C ILE A 11 11.58 -10.62 32.54
N SER A 12 12.33 -9.78 31.85
CA SER A 12 11.79 -8.77 30.96
C SER A 12 12.63 -8.72 29.68
N SER A 13 11.95 -8.93 28.55
CA SER A 13 12.42 -8.68 27.19
C SER A 13 13.51 -9.61 26.63
N LEU A 14 13.10 -10.81 26.22
CA LEU A 14 13.72 -11.52 25.10
C LEU A 14 12.77 -11.44 23.89
N PHE A 15 12.50 -10.22 23.43
CA PHE A 15 11.88 -9.96 22.11
C PHE A 15 12.51 -8.73 21.44
N ASP A 16 13.80 -8.53 21.64
CA ASP A 16 14.63 -7.77 20.69
C ASP A 16 15.33 -8.79 19.78
N ILE A 17 14.55 -9.43 18.91
CA ILE A 17 15.14 -10.11 17.76
C ILE A 17 15.54 -9.01 16.79
N ASP A 18 16.80 -8.60 16.93
CA ASP A 18 17.55 -7.84 15.95
C ASP A 18 17.68 -8.69 14.67
N VAL A 19 16.60 -8.74 13.88
CA VAL A 19 16.60 -9.28 12.52
C VAL A 19 17.22 -8.23 11.61
N GLN A 20 18.51 -7.94 11.78
CA GLN A 20 19.20 -7.02 10.86
C GLN A 20 20.63 -7.40 10.49
N LYS A 21 21.02 -8.68 10.64
CA LYS A 21 22.21 -9.21 9.97
C LYS A 21 21.98 -10.62 9.44
N SER A 22 21.32 -10.72 8.30
CA SER A 22 21.54 -11.84 7.38
C SER A 22 22.05 -11.27 6.06
N ILE A 23 23.29 -11.62 5.73
CA ILE A 23 24.00 -11.27 4.49
C ILE A 23 23.15 -11.75 3.31
N VAL A 24 22.42 -10.82 2.69
CA VAL A 24 21.82 -10.97 1.37
C VAL A 24 22.75 -10.19 0.45
N SER A 25 23.14 -10.75 -0.69
CA SER A 25 23.97 -10.06 -1.68
C SER A 25 23.43 -8.64 -1.94
N ASP A 26 24.22 -7.62 -1.59
CA ASP A 26 23.85 -6.19 -1.56
C ASP A 26 23.58 -5.55 -2.94
N VAL A 27 23.34 -6.36 -3.98
CA VAL A 27 22.91 -5.85 -5.28
C VAL A 27 21.43 -6.22 -5.44
N PRO A 28 20.49 -5.29 -5.20
CA PRO A 28 19.10 -5.53 -5.55
C PRO A 28 19.02 -5.89 -7.03
N PRO A 29 18.15 -6.84 -7.43
CA PRO A 29 18.01 -7.22 -8.83
C PRO A 29 17.85 -5.97 -9.70
N SER A 30 18.65 -5.87 -10.77
CA SER A 30 18.54 -4.77 -11.72
C SER A 30 17.22 -4.90 -12.47
N TYR A 31 16.26 -4.06 -12.10
CA TYR A 31 15.01 -3.94 -12.83
C TYR A 31 15.21 -3.01 -14.02
N PRO A 32 14.56 -3.27 -15.17
CA PRO A 32 14.61 -2.36 -16.30
C PRO A 32 14.11 -0.98 -15.85
N PHE A 33 14.80 0.06 -16.31
CA PHE A 33 14.41 1.44 -16.06
C PHE A 33 12.99 1.69 -16.58
N PHE A 34 12.12 2.24 -15.73
CA PHE A 34 10.79 2.66 -16.14
C PHE A 34 10.84 4.07 -16.73
N ASP A 35 10.63 4.15 -18.06
CA ASP A 35 10.57 5.41 -18.77
C ASP A 35 9.29 6.20 -18.43
N THR A 36 9.47 7.43 -17.95
CA THR A 36 8.37 8.32 -17.58
C THR A 36 7.99 9.33 -18.66
N THR A 37 8.62 9.28 -19.84
CA THR A 37 8.43 10.25 -20.94
C THR A 37 6.96 10.34 -21.40
N ASN A 38 6.26 9.21 -21.43
CA ASN A 38 4.85 9.14 -21.83
C ASN A 38 3.85 9.12 -20.66
N VAL A 39 4.31 9.36 -19.42
CA VAL A 39 3.43 9.41 -18.27
C VAL A 39 2.61 10.70 -18.32
N THR A 40 1.29 10.57 -18.14
CA THR A 40 0.35 11.69 -18.13
C THR A 40 -0.31 11.83 -16.77
N SER A 41 -0.85 13.01 -16.47
CA SER A 41 -1.65 13.21 -15.25
C SER A 41 -2.89 12.33 -15.24
N ALA A 42 -3.48 12.05 -16.41
CA ALA A 42 -4.60 11.13 -16.53
C ALA A 42 -4.23 9.71 -16.08
N TYR A 43 -3.05 9.22 -16.48
CA TYR A 43 -2.52 7.93 -16.02
C TYR A 43 -2.31 7.92 -14.50
N ILE A 44 -1.61 8.92 -13.94
CA ILE A 44 -1.34 8.99 -12.50
C ILE A 44 -2.61 9.07 -11.67
N MET A 45 -3.62 9.79 -12.17
CA MET A 45 -4.91 9.95 -11.50
C MET A 45 -5.89 8.80 -11.80
N GLY A 46 -5.47 7.75 -12.51
CA GLY A 46 -6.30 6.59 -12.82
C GLY A 46 -7.44 6.87 -13.80
N LYS A 47 -7.38 7.96 -14.57
CA LYS A 47 -8.39 8.35 -15.56
C LYS A 47 -8.17 7.62 -16.89
N PHE A 48 -8.18 6.29 -16.83
CA PHE A 48 -8.07 5.39 -17.97
C PHE A 48 -8.78 4.07 -17.68
N ASP A 49 -9.07 3.29 -18.72
CA ASP A 49 -9.58 1.92 -18.58
C ASP A 49 -8.40 0.91 -18.61
N PRO A 50 -8.13 0.17 -17.52
CA PRO A 50 -7.10 -0.85 -17.53
C PRO A 50 -7.40 -2.03 -18.47
N ALA A 51 -8.65 -2.23 -18.91
CA ALA A 51 -8.98 -3.27 -19.87
C ALA A 51 -8.47 -2.96 -21.28
N SER A 52 -8.39 -1.68 -21.66
CA SER A 52 -7.90 -1.22 -22.96
C SER A 52 -6.43 -0.76 -22.95
N HIS A 53 -5.82 -0.63 -21.77
CA HIS A 53 -4.45 -0.11 -21.65
C HIS A 53 -3.40 -1.18 -21.95
N PRO A 54 -2.41 -0.92 -22.84
CA PRO A 54 -1.46 -1.94 -23.32
C PRO A 54 -0.58 -2.56 -22.22
N ASP A 55 -0.27 -1.80 -21.17
CA ASP A 55 0.54 -2.29 -20.04
C ASP A 55 -0.21 -3.20 -19.07
N PHE A 56 -1.53 -3.32 -19.17
CA PHE A 56 -2.34 -4.01 -18.17
C PHE A 56 -2.82 -5.37 -18.68
N ARG A 57 -3.15 -6.24 -17.73
CA ARG A 57 -3.72 -7.56 -17.99
C ARG A 57 -4.69 -7.97 -16.89
N LEU A 58 -5.62 -8.85 -17.22
CA LEU A 58 -6.42 -9.56 -16.24
C LEU A 58 -5.55 -10.47 -15.36
N ILE A 59 -5.82 -10.46 -14.07
CA ILE A 59 -5.24 -11.36 -13.08
C ILE A 59 -5.99 -12.69 -13.15
N PRO A 60 -5.32 -13.82 -13.45
CA PRO A 60 -5.94 -15.14 -13.37
C PRO A 60 -6.45 -15.43 -11.96
N LYS A 61 -7.64 -16.03 -11.84
CA LYS A 61 -8.32 -16.30 -10.57
C LYS A 61 -7.46 -17.06 -9.54
N LYS A 62 -6.51 -17.88 -9.98
CA LYS A 62 -5.60 -18.61 -9.08
C LYS A 62 -4.68 -17.70 -8.24
N TYR A 63 -4.53 -16.44 -8.63
CA TYR A 63 -3.71 -15.45 -7.95
C TYR A 63 -4.54 -14.39 -7.20
N ALA A 64 -5.88 -14.44 -7.29
CA ALA A 64 -6.76 -13.43 -6.73
C ALA A 64 -8.01 -14.00 -6.04
N ASP A 65 -8.53 -13.29 -5.06
CA ASP A 65 -9.77 -13.59 -4.33
C ASP A 65 -11.01 -13.62 -5.23
N GLN A 66 -10.99 -12.91 -6.36
CA GLN A 66 -12.05 -12.90 -7.35
C GLN A 66 -11.54 -12.66 -8.78
N LYS A 67 -12.41 -12.86 -9.77
CA LYS A 67 -12.13 -12.56 -11.18
C LYS A 67 -12.27 -11.05 -11.44
N GLY A 68 -11.83 -10.58 -12.62
CA GLY A 68 -12.09 -9.22 -13.10
C GLY A 68 -11.12 -8.14 -12.58
N ARG A 69 -10.05 -8.53 -11.87
CA ARG A 69 -9.01 -7.59 -11.43
C ARG A 69 -7.94 -7.42 -12.51
N PHE A 70 -7.45 -6.21 -12.67
CA PHE A 70 -6.35 -5.87 -13.56
C PHE A 70 -5.08 -5.51 -12.79
N ILE A 71 -3.94 -5.66 -13.44
CA ILE A 71 -2.61 -5.34 -12.92
C ILE A 71 -1.69 -4.99 -14.09
N ARG A 72 -0.65 -4.19 -13.86
CA ARG A 72 0.39 -4.03 -14.87
C ARG A 72 1.09 -5.37 -15.14
N LYS A 73 1.48 -5.61 -16.38
CA LYS A 73 2.09 -6.86 -16.85
C LYS A 73 3.42 -7.15 -16.14
N ASP A 74 4.28 -6.15 -16.02
CA ASP A 74 5.58 -6.23 -15.32
C ASP A 74 5.41 -6.58 -13.83
N VAL A 75 4.50 -5.88 -13.14
CA VAL A 75 4.15 -6.12 -11.73
C VAL A 75 3.61 -7.55 -11.55
N PHE A 76 2.78 -8.03 -12.49
CA PHE A 76 2.26 -9.39 -12.43
C PHE A 76 3.33 -10.46 -12.59
N GLU A 77 4.30 -10.26 -13.47
CA GLU A 77 5.40 -11.21 -13.63
C GLU A 77 6.33 -11.22 -12.40
N ALA A 78 6.57 -10.07 -11.77
CA ALA A 78 7.26 -9.99 -10.49
C ALA A 78 6.46 -10.69 -9.37
N TYR A 79 5.16 -10.40 -9.26
CA TYR A 79 4.27 -11.03 -8.29
C TYR A 79 4.21 -12.55 -8.48
N LYS A 80 4.17 -13.06 -9.71
CA LYS A 80 4.19 -14.50 -9.98
C LYS A 80 5.42 -15.18 -9.40
N LYS A 81 6.60 -14.58 -9.55
CA LYS A 81 7.85 -15.10 -8.96
C LYS A 81 7.75 -15.13 -7.44
N MET A 82 7.30 -14.03 -6.83
CA MET A 82 7.07 -13.93 -5.38
C MET A 82 6.07 -14.96 -4.86
N TYR A 83 4.93 -15.10 -5.55
CA TYR A 83 3.88 -16.08 -5.25
C TYR A 83 4.41 -17.51 -5.27
N HIS A 84 5.19 -17.88 -6.28
CA HIS A 84 5.75 -19.22 -6.40
C HIS A 84 6.81 -19.52 -5.34
N ALA A 85 7.61 -18.53 -4.96
CA ALA A 85 8.57 -18.67 -3.87
C ALA A 85 7.87 -18.82 -2.51
N ALA A 86 6.91 -17.95 -2.21
CA ALA A 86 6.11 -18.04 -1.00
C ALA A 86 5.43 -19.42 -0.88
N LYS A 87 4.85 -19.91 -1.99
CA LYS A 87 4.21 -21.22 -2.03
C LYS A 87 5.18 -22.37 -1.74
N LYS A 88 6.44 -22.29 -2.20
CA LYS A 88 7.47 -23.31 -1.90
C LYS A 88 7.80 -23.33 -0.40
N ASP A 89 7.73 -22.18 0.25
CA ASP A 89 7.96 -22.03 1.69
C ASP A 89 6.69 -22.25 2.53
N GLY A 90 5.62 -22.81 1.94
CA GLY A 90 4.36 -23.09 2.63
C GLY A 90 3.51 -21.85 2.93
N VAL A 91 3.81 -20.70 2.32
CA VAL A 91 3.08 -19.44 2.49
C VAL A 91 2.16 -19.19 1.30
N HIS A 92 0.87 -18.99 1.58
CA HIS A 92 -0.15 -18.77 0.56
C HIS A 92 -0.46 -17.28 0.39
N LEU A 93 0.00 -16.69 -0.72
CA LEU A 93 -0.33 -15.31 -1.09
C LEU A 93 -1.55 -15.27 -2.00
N ILE A 94 -2.45 -14.32 -1.76
CA ILE A 94 -3.60 -14.06 -2.64
C ILE A 94 -3.83 -12.56 -2.79
N ILE A 95 -4.02 -12.10 -4.02
CA ILE A 95 -4.36 -10.70 -4.30
C ILE A 95 -5.83 -10.46 -3.98
N ILE A 96 -6.11 -9.52 -3.09
CA ILE A 96 -7.48 -9.09 -2.75
C ILE A 96 -7.82 -7.70 -3.26
N SER A 97 -6.84 -6.96 -3.75
CA SER A 97 -7.04 -5.70 -4.49
C SER A 97 -5.77 -5.37 -5.29
N ALA A 98 -5.97 -4.73 -6.44
CA ALA A 98 -4.94 -4.43 -7.43
C ALA A 98 -5.35 -3.15 -8.16
N THR A 99 -5.29 -3.11 -9.50
CA THR A 99 -5.60 -1.88 -10.24
C THR A 99 -7.03 -1.40 -9.98
N ARG A 100 -7.15 -0.11 -9.68
CA ARG A 100 -8.43 0.62 -9.59
C ARG A 100 -8.31 1.87 -10.44
N ASN A 101 -9.23 2.09 -11.37
CA ASN A 101 -9.29 3.36 -12.08
C ASN A 101 -9.93 4.44 -11.19
N PHE A 102 -10.02 5.67 -11.70
CA PHE A 102 -10.60 6.81 -11.00
C PHE A 102 -12.02 6.52 -10.54
N ASP A 103 -12.88 5.98 -11.41
CA ASP A 103 -14.29 5.73 -11.10
C ASP A 103 -14.48 4.64 -10.04
N ALA A 104 -13.68 3.57 -10.10
CA ALA A 104 -13.69 2.54 -9.07
C ALA A 104 -13.27 3.11 -7.70
N GLN A 105 -12.25 3.97 -7.67
CA GLN A 105 -11.82 4.63 -6.43
C GLN A 105 -12.85 5.67 -5.95
N LYS A 106 -13.45 6.43 -6.87
CA LYS A 106 -14.54 7.38 -6.60
C LYS A 106 -15.71 6.69 -5.94
N LYS A 107 -16.13 5.54 -6.46
CA LYS A 107 -17.19 4.75 -5.85
C LYS A 107 -16.86 4.36 -4.40
N ILE A 108 -15.64 3.86 -4.14
CA ILE A 108 -15.23 3.48 -2.78
C ILE A 108 -15.23 4.70 -1.85
N TRP A 109 -14.73 5.83 -2.33
CA TRP A 109 -14.68 7.08 -1.59
C TRP A 109 -16.08 7.60 -1.28
N GLU A 110 -16.96 7.71 -2.27
CA GLU A 110 -18.30 8.29 -2.13
C GLU A 110 -19.24 7.38 -1.34
N ASP A 111 -19.14 6.06 -1.49
CA ASP A 111 -19.87 5.11 -0.63
C ASP A 111 -19.44 5.33 0.84
N LYS A 112 -18.17 5.62 1.13
CA LYS A 112 -17.69 5.98 2.49
C LYS A 112 -18.15 7.36 2.94
N TRP A 113 -18.02 8.37 2.06
CA TRP A 113 -18.38 9.76 2.32
C TRP A 113 -19.84 9.92 2.72
N THR A 114 -20.73 9.24 2.01
CA THR A 114 -22.18 9.23 2.25
C THR A 114 -22.61 8.29 3.37
N GLY A 115 -21.69 7.48 3.90
CA GLY A 115 -21.95 6.49 4.95
C GLY A 115 -22.67 5.22 4.49
N LYS A 116 -22.92 5.07 3.18
CA LYS A 116 -23.37 3.79 2.58
C LYS A 116 -22.40 2.64 2.87
N ARG A 117 -21.11 2.96 3.01
CA ARG A 117 -20.07 2.10 3.57
C ARG A 117 -19.56 2.76 4.84
N LEU A 118 -19.69 2.06 5.97
CA LEU A 118 -19.14 2.52 7.25
C LEU A 118 -17.60 2.52 7.22
N LEU A 119 -17.00 3.42 7.99
CA LEU A 119 -15.56 3.44 8.25
C LEU A 119 -15.21 2.43 9.34
N GLU A 120 -13.92 2.29 9.67
CA GLU A 120 -13.52 1.49 10.83
C GLU A 120 -14.23 1.94 12.10
N GLY A 121 -14.53 0.98 12.98
CA GLY A 121 -15.32 1.21 14.20
C GLY A 121 -16.82 1.44 13.95
N GLY A 122 -17.31 1.25 12.72
CA GLY A 122 -18.74 1.41 12.40
C GLY A 122 -19.18 2.86 12.24
N ILE A 123 -18.25 3.78 12.01
CA ILE A 123 -18.51 5.22 11.90
C ILE A 123 -19.23 5.52 10.59
N HIS A 124 -20.35 6.26 10.68
CA HIS A 124 -21.09 6.76 9.53
C HIS A 124 -20.64 8.19 9.17
N ALA A 125 -19.70 8.30 8.24
CA ALA A 125 -18.96 9.54 7.96
C ALA A 125 -19.83 10.80 7.78
N GLN A 126 -20.91 10.71 7.00
CA GLN A 126 -21.80 11.86 6.75
C GLN A 126 -22.52 12.36 8.01
N ARG A 127 -22.94 11.44 8.88
CA ARG A 127 -23.76 11.70 10.06
C ARG A 127 -22.89 12.10 11.24
N ASP A 128 -21.82 11.33 11.46
CA ASP A 128 -20.99 11.44 12.66
C ASP A 128 -19.88 12.51 12.50
N ILE A 129 -19.54 12.87 11.27
CA ILE A 129 -18.47 13.84 10.95
C ILE A 129 -18.99 14.85 9.91
N PRO A 130 -19.78 15.86 10.33
CA PRO A 130 -20.38 16.82 9.40
C PRO A 130 -19.36 17.73 8.70
N ASP A 131 -18.25 18.04 9.37
CA ASP A 131 -17.17 18.88 8.82
C ASP A 131 -16.45 18.17 7.65
N PRO A 132 -16.45 18.74 6.43
CA PRO A 132 -15.90 18.08 5.24
C PRO A 132 -14.43 17.70 5.37
N LYS A 133 -13.60 18.57 5.96
CA LYS A 133 -12.17 18.31 6.11
C LYS A 133 -11.91 17.17 7.09
N LYS A 134 -12.55 17.20 8.27
CA LYS A 134 -12.44 16.11 9.26
C LYS A 134 -12.97 14.80 8.68
N ARG A 135 -14.05 14.85 7.89
CA ARG A 135 -14.61 13.67 7.21
C ARG A 135 -13.61 13.09 6.22
N ALA A 136 -13.04 13.94 5.35
CA ALA A 136 -12.02 13.55 4.40
C ALA A 136 -10.81 12.94 5.10
N LEU A 137 -10.28 13.59 6.15
CA LEU A 137 -9.16 13.08 6.95
C LEU A 137 -9.47 11.72 7.58
N LYS A 138 -10.69 11.51 8.07
CA LYS A 138 -11.09 10.21 8.63
C LYS A 138 -11.13 9.11 7.57
N ILE A 139 -11.65 9.40 6.37
CA ILE A 139 -11.67 8.44 5.25
C ILE A 139 -10.23 8.15 4.77
N LEU A 140 -9.39 9.18 4.74
CA LEU A 140 -7.97 9.13 4.37
C LEU A 140 -7.09 8.31 5.32
N GLU A 141 -7.60 7.85 6.47
CA GLU A 141 -6.88 6.89 7.30
C GLU A 141 -6.56 5.60 6.52
N TYR A 142 -7.48 5.14 5.67
CA TYR A 142 -7.36 3.86 4.93
C TYR A 142 -7.89 3.92 3.49
N SER A 143 -8.20 5.10 2.96
CA SER A 143 -8.80 5.24 1.63
C SER A 143 -8.31 6.48 0.91
N SER A 144 -7.66 6.27 -0.23
CA SER A 144 -7.22 7.37 -1.09
C SER A 144 -8.38 8.19 -1.62
N MET A 145 -8.17 9.50 -1.70
CA MET A 145 -8.94 10.35 -2.61
C MET A 145 -8.83 9.80 -4.05
N PRO A 146 -9.90 9.81 -4.84
CA PRO A 146 -9.84 9.51 -6.27
C PRO A 146 -8.81 10.42 -6.96
N GLY A 147 -7.91 9.82 -7.73
CA GLY A 147 -6.81 10.54 -8.37
C GLY A 147 -5.49 10.55 -7.59
N THR A 148 -5.46 10.05 -6.35
CA THR A 148 -4.23 9.97 -5.53
C THR A 148 -3.84 8.55 -5.14
N SER A 149 -4.64 7.54 -5.52
CA SER A 149 -4.36 6.14 -5.20
C SER A 149 -3.20 5.59 -6.03
N ARG A 150 -2.27 4.90 -5.39
CA ARG A 150 -1.20 4.17 -6.09
C ARG A 150 -1.72 2.94 -6.84
N HIS A 151 -2.88 2.42 -6.45
CA HIS A 151 -3.58 1.39 -7.23
C HIS A 151 -3.98 1.87 -8.63
N HIS A 152 -4.06 3.17 -8.88
CA HIS A 152 -4.23 3.70 -10.23
C HIS A 152 -3.11 3.27 -11.17
N TRP A 153 -1.89 3.15 -10.64
CA TRP A 153 -0.71 2.86 -11.43
C TRP A 153 -0.57 1.37 -11.74
N GLY A 154 -1.40 0.52 -11.14
CA GLY A 154 -1.30 -0.94 -11.24
C GLY A 154 -0.01 -1.53 -10.66
N THR A 155 0.71 -0.75 -9.85
CA THR A 155 1.95 -1.14 -9.16
C THR A 155 1.73 -1.69 -7.76
N ASP A 156 0.55 -1.46 -7.21
CA ASP A 156 0.24 -1.73 -5.81
C ASP A 156 -0.80 -2.84 -5.73
N ILE A 157 -0.57 -3.78 -4.81
CA ILE A 157 -1.42 -4.94 -4.54
C ILE A 157 -1.69 -5.05 -3.05
N ASP A 158 -2.93 -5.40 -2.73
CA ASP A 158 -3.34 -5.79 -1.38
C ASP A 158 -3.33 -7.31 -1.28
N LEU A 159 -2.68 -7.85 -0.26
CA LEU A 159 -2.52 -9.29 -0.07
C LEU A 159 -3.31 -9.80 1.13
N ASN A 160 -3.99 -10.94 0.95
CA ASN A 160 -4.60 -11.81 1.98
C ASN A 160 -5.74 -11.23 2.83
N ALA A 161 -5.60 -10.08 3.49
CA ALA A 161 -6.65 -9.47 4.30
C ALA A 161 -6.54 -7.94 4.33
N LEU A 162 -7.67 -7.22 4.45
CA LEU A 162 -7.70 -5.76 4.64
C LEU A 162 -7.86 -5.37 6.13
N ASN A 163 -7.30 -6.16 7.05
CA ASN A 163 -7.30 -5.89 8.48
C ASN A 163 -5.96 -6.32 9.09
N ASN A 164 -5.44 -5.53 10.04
CA ASN A 164 -4.10 -5.77 10.59
C ASN A 164 -4.07 -6.96 11.56
N GLU A 165 -5.19 -7.25 12.24
CA GLU A 165 -5.31 -8.35 13.20
C GLU A 165 -5.08 -9.72 12.56
N TYR A 166 -5.44 -9.90 11.28
CA TYR A 166 -5.14 -11.12 10.52
C TYR A 166 -3.64 -11.44 10.54
N PHE A 167 -2.79 -10.42 10.39
CA PHE A 167 -1.34 -10.57 10.29
C PHE A 167 -0.64 -10.73 11.63
N GLU A 168 -1.38 -10.75 12.75
CA GLU A 168 -0.83 -10.82 14.11
C GLU A 168 -0.86 -12.25 14.67
N LYS A 169 -1.43 -13.21 13.94
CA LYS A 169 -1.54 -14.60 14.37
C LYS A 169 -1.68 -15.57 13.21
N GLY A 170 -1.48 -16.86 13.50
CA GLY A 170 -1.76 -17.96 12.58
C GLY A 170 -1.14 -17.79 11.19
N GLU A 171 -1.94 -18.05 10.15
CA GLU A 171 -1.50 -17.95 8.75
C GLU A 171 -1.10 -16.52 8.34
N GLY A 172 -1.80 -15.50 8.83
CA GLY A 172 -1.45 -14.13 8.49
C GLY A 172 -0.09 -13.70 9.06
N MET A 173 0.26 -14.18 10.26
CA MET A 173 1.60 -13.98 10.82
C MET A 173 2.69 -14.61 9.95
N LYS A 174 2.46 -15.82 9.42
CA LYS A 174 3.39 -16.46 8.47
C LYS A 174 3.54 -15.63 7.20
N VAL A 175 2.42 -15.13 6.66
CA VAL A 175 2.39 -14.29 5.45
C VAL A 175 3.21 -13.02 5.63
N ILE A 176 2.94 -12.22 6.66
CA ILE A 176 3.67 -10.95 6.87
C ILE A 176 5.16 -11.19 7.16
N THR A 177 5.48 -12.22 7.96
CA THR A 177 6.88 -12.57 8.28
C THR A 177 7.65 -12.92 7.01
N TRP A 178 7.05 -13.72 6.12
CA TRP A 178 7.67 -14.07 4.85
C TRP A 178 7.81 -12.87 3.93
N LEU A 179 6.79 -12.02 3.81
CA LEU A 179 6.83 -10.83 2.96
C LEU A 179 7.89 -9.83 3.43
N LEU A 180 7.97 -9.54 4.73
CA LEU A 180 8.99 -8.64 5.28
C LEU A 180 10.41 -9.13 4.98
N LYS A 181 10.64 -10.45 4.99
CA LYS A 181 11.94 -11.04 4.70
C LYS A 181 12.28 -11.10 3.21
N ASN A 182 11.29 -11.33 2.34
CA ASN A 182 11.56 -11.77 0.95
C ASN A 182 11.05 -10.83 -0.15
N SER A 183 10.07 -9.97 0.13
CA SER A 183 9.37 -9.16 -0.89
C SER A 183 10.31 -8.24 -1.69
N ALA A 184 11.32 -7.67 -1.04
CA ALA A 184 12.30 -6.78 -1.66
C ALA A 184 13.07 -7.46 -2.80
N SER A 185 13.39 -8.76 -2.67
CA SER A 185 14.03 -9.56 -3.73
C SER A 185 13.18 -9.71 -4.99
N TYR A 186 11.87 -9.43 -4.88
CA TYR A 186 10.92 -9.40 -5.99
C TYR A 186 10.49 -7.97 -6.36
N GLY A 187 11.13 -6.95 -5.78
CA GLY A 187 10.90 -5.55 -6.09
C GLY A 187 9.69 -4.95 -5.38
N PHE A 188 9.16 -5.62 -4.37
CA PHE A 188 8.03 -5.12 -3.58
C PHE A 188 8.51 -4.53 -2.25
N CYS A 189 7.83 -3.47 -1.80
CA CYS A 189 8.02 -2.87 -0.50
C CYS A 189 6.67 -2.70 0.22
N MET A 190 6.68 -2.75 1.56
CA MET A 190 5.51 -2.40 2.35
C MET A 190 5.36 -0.89 2.40
N THR A 191 4.26 -0.36 1.84
CA THR A 191 4.16 1.07 1.54
C THR A 191 3.80 1.92 2.75
N TYR A 192 2.87 1.43 3.57
CA TYR A 192 2.35 2.13 4.75
C TYR A 192 2.76 1.38 6.02
N THR A 193 3.97 1.65 6.50
CA THR A 193 4.49 1.13 7.78
C THR A 193 3.95 1.93 8.97
N LYS A 194 4.35 1.59 10.20
CA LYS A 194 4.10 2.47 11.36
C LYS A 194 4.60 3.90 11.09
N PHE A 195 3.92 4.88 11.68
CA PHE A 195 4.46 6.24 11.69
C PHE A 195 5.71 6.27 12.57
N ASP A 196 6.74 6.93 12.07
CA ASP A 196 8.03 7.12 12.72
C ASP A 196 8.71 8.39 12.14
N PRO A 197 9.90 8.79 12.59
CA PRO A 197 10.57 9.98 12.04
C PRO A 197 10.83 9.93 10.52
N GLN A 198 10.82 8.75 9.90
CA GLN A 198 11.02 8.56 8.47
C GLN A 198 9.69 8.60 7.67
N ARG A 199 8.55 8.27 8.31
CA ARG A 199 7.21 8.39 7.73
C ARG A 199 6.26 9.05 8.73
N THR A 200 6.04 10.36 8.58
CA THR A 200 5.22 11.17 9.51
C THR A 200 3.82 11.50 8.97
N THR A 201 3.54 11.18 7.71
CA THR A 201 2.28 11.47 7.02
C THR A 201 1.84 10.30 6.14
N GLY A 202 0.62 10.35 5.62
CA GLY A 202 0.03 9.37 4.74
C GLY A 202 -1.06 8.56 5.40
N TYR A 203 -1.27 7.34 4.92
CA TYR A 203 -2.28 6.42 5.43
C TYR A 203 -1.82 5.78 6.74
N GLN A 204 -2.76 5.22 7.50
CA GLN A 204 -2.46 4.37 8.65
C GLN A 204 -1.66 3.13 8.22
N PRO A 205 -1.07 2.36 9.16
CA PRO A 205 -0.33 1.17 8.82
C PRO A 205 -1.19 0.11 8.13
N GLU A 206 -0.70 -0.43 7.01
CA GLU A 206 -1.41 -1.41 6.19
C GLU A 206 -0.51 -2.60 5.85
N LYS A 207 -0.55 -3.68 6.67
CA LYS A 207 0.29 -4.89 6.50
C LYS A 207 0.03 -5.63 5.18
N TRP A 208 -1.07 -5.32 4.51
CA TRP A 208 -1.47 -5.90 3.24
C TRP A 208 -0.99 -5.15 2.00
N HIS A 209 -0.55 -3.89 2.12
CA HIS A 209 -0.32 -3.00 0.97
C HIS A 209 1.13 -3.03 0.49
N TRP A 210 1.38 -3.63 -0.68
CA TRP A 210 2.70 -3.82 -1.24
C TRP A 210 2.84 -3.16 -2.61
N SER A 211 3.88 -2.35 -2.78
CA SER A 211 4.14 -1.56 -4.00
C SER A 211 5.36 -2.09 -4.74
N TYR A 212 5.24 -2.30 -6.04
CA TYR A 212 6.35 -2.67 -6.91
C TYR A 212 7.23 -1.44 -7.21
N THR A 213 8.38 -1.34 -6.53
CA THR A 213 9.26 -0.16 -6.52
C THR A 213 9.85 0.21 -7.89
N PRO A 214 10.19 -0.73 -8.80
CA PRO A 214 10.82 -0.37 -10.08
C PRO A 214 9.99 0.55 -10.97
N VAL A 215 8.66 0.47 -10.86
CA VAL A 215 7.73 1.33 -11.59
C VAL A 215 7.17 2.42 -10.68
N SER A 216 6.82 2.07 -9.44
CA SER A 216 6.11 2.99 -8.56
C SER A 216 6.98 4.13 -8.02
N ALA A 217 8.29 3.92 -7.84
CA ALA A 217 9.20 4.98 -7.41
C ALA A 217 9.33 6.11 -8.45
N PRO A 218 9.67 5.85 -9.73
CA PRO A 218 9.71 6.90 -10.74
C PRO A 218 8.34 7.57 -10.96
N LEU A 219 7.23 6.82 -10.89
CA LEU A 219 5.88 7.41 -10.92
C LEU A 219 5.59 8.32 -9.73
N THR A 220 6.08 7.98 -8.53
CA THR A 220 5.94 8.85 -7.35
C THR A 220 6.73 10.15 -7.54
N HIS A 221 7.97 10.07 -8.04
CA HIS A 221 8.76 11.26 -8.37
C HIS A 221 8.10 12.13 -9.44
N TRP A 222 7.54 11.50 -10.48
CA TRP A 222 6.78 12.20 -11.50
C TRP A 222 5.54 12.88 -10.91
N ALA A 223 4.77 12.18 -10.07
CA ALA A 223 3.56 12.71 -9.45
C ALA A 223 3.86 13.91 -8.54
N LYS A 224 4.93 13.85 -7.75
CA LYS A 224 5.37 14.96 -6.89
C LYS A 224 5.68 16.24 -7.66
N ARG A 225 6.23 16.12 -8.87
CA ARG A 225 6.56 17.28 -9.72
C ARG A 225 5.32 17.86 -10.41
N ASN A 226 4.47 16.97 -10.93
CA ASN A 226 3.46 17.34 -11.92
C ASN A 226 2.03 17.43 -11.38
N ILE A 227 1.67 16.68 -10.34
CA ILE A 227 0.33 16.73 -9.74
C ILE A 227 0.27 17.85 -8.71
N LYS A 228 -0.83 18.61 -8.74
CA LYS A 228 -1.15 19.66 -7.76
C LYS A 228 -2.43 19.31 -7.04
N ASP A 229 -2.57 19.75 -5.79
CA ASP A 229 -3.78 19.48 -5.01
C ASP A 229 -5.05 20.01 -5.70
N THR A 230 -4.94 21.13 -6.43
CA THR A 230 -6.03 21.72 -7.23
C THR A 230 -6.49 20.83 -8.40
N MET A 231 -5.72 19.82 -8.79
CA MET A 231 -6.12 18.86 -9.82
C MET A 231 -7.02 17.75 -9.25
N ILE A 232 -6.99 17.53 -7.93
CA ILE A 232 -7.73 16.46 -7.26
C ILE A 232 -9.19 16.89 -7.10
N THR A 233 -10.00 16.58 -8.12
CA THR A 233 -11.38 17.05 -8.27
C THR A 233 -12.27 15.96 -8.86
N GLY A 234 -13.60 16.18 -8.83
CA GLY A 234 -14.58 15.32 -9.54
C GLY A 234 -15.24 14.25 -8.68
N PHE A 235 -15.19 14.39 -7.36
CA PHE A 235 -15.83 13.52 -6.37
C PHE A 235 -16.22 14.32 -5.12
N GLU A 236 -17.15 13.79 -4.32
CA GLU A 236 -17.59 14.40 -3.06
C GLU A 236 -16.44 14.69 -2.09
N GLY A 237 -16.33 15.92 -1.58
CA GLY A 237 -15.27 16.29 -0.63
C GLY A 237 -13.94 16.68 -1.27
N SER A 238 -13.85 16.70 -2.60
CA SER A 238 -12.63 17.05 -3.33
C SER A 238 -12.16 18.50 -3.10
N GLU A 239 -13.04 19.40 -2.68
CA GLU A 239 -12.72 20.77 -2.27
C GLU A 239 -11.73 20.84 -1.11
N THR A 240 -11.64 19.78 -0.30
CA THR A 240 -10.73 19.71 0.86
C THR A 240 -9.28 19.37 0.49
N ALA A 241 -9.03 18.91 -0.74
CA ALA A 241 -7.73 18.37 -1.16
C ALA A 241 -6.57 19.37 -0.99
N THR A 242 -6.80 20.65 -1.32
CA THR A 242 -5.79 21.72 -1.21
C THR A 242 -5.48 22.05 0.23
N GLU A 243 -6.50 22.16 1.09
CA GLU A 243 -6.30 22.43 2.52
C GLU A 243 -5.60 21.27 3.23
N ILE A 244 -5.86 20.03 2.79
CA ILE A 244 -5.23 18.81 3.32
C ILE A 244 -3.81 18.62 2.79
N LYS A 245 -3.43 19.29 1.69
CA LYS A 245 -2.16 19.09 0.97
C LYS A 245 -1.96 17.63 0.56
N VAL A 246 -2.97 17.03 -0.08
CA VAL A 246 -3.03 15.58 -0.33
C VAL A 246 -1.84 15.04 -1.14
N VAL A 247 -1.28 15.81 -2.07
CA VAL A 247 -0.09 15.40 -2.85
C VAL A 247 1.12 15.28 -1.93
N GLN A 248 1.35 16.28 -1.07
CA GLN A 248 2.47 16.26 -0.13
C GLN A 248 2.29 15.15 0.92
N ASN A 249 1.10 15.09 1.52
CA ASN A 249 0.87 14.27 2.70
C ASN A 249 0.54 12.81 2.39
N TYR A 250 -0.04 12.49 1.23
CA TYR A 250 -0.52 11.12 0.93
C TYR A 250 0.12 10.46 -0.28
N ILE A 251 0.42 11.19 -1.36
CA ILE A 251 1.19 10.61 -2.48
C ILE A 251 2.65 10.38 -2.06
N SER A 252 3.21 11.29 -1.25
CA SER A 252 4.59 11.17 -0.74
C SER A 252 4.70 10.51 0.65
N GLY A 253 3.57 10.30 1.34
CA GLY A 253 3.50 9.75 2.70
C GLY A 253 3.72 8.23 2.78
N ILE A 254 4.78 7.74 2.14
CA ILE A 254 5.12 6.31 2.03
C ILE A 254 6.46 6.02 2.72
N HIS A 255 6.71 4.75 3.04
CA HIS A 255 7.99 4.34 3.63
C HIS A 255 9.17 4.61 2.68
N PRO A 256 10.31 5.17 3.15
CA PRO A 256 11.42 5.54 2.26
C PRO A 256 12.05 4.40 1.47
N SER A 257 11.98 3.15 1.97
CA SER A 257 12.46 2.00 1.18
C SER A 257 11.68 1.77 -0.12
N CYS A 258 10.49 2.37 -0.25
CA CYS A 258 9.70 2.38 -1.48
C CYS A 258 10.12 3.46 -2.47
N LEU A 259 11.04 4.36 -2.09
CA LEU A 259 11.61 5.42 -2.90
C LEU A 259 13.14 5.32 -2.92
N PRO A 260 13.70 4.24 -3.48
CA PRO A 260 15.15 4.16 -3.64
C PRO A 260 15.63 5.36 -4.47
N SER A 261 16.78 5.91 -4.10
CA SER A 261 17.44 6.94 -4.89
C SER A 261 17.61 6.45 -6.33
N PRO A 262 17.43 7.30 -7.35
CA PRO A 262 17.81 6.95 -8.71
C PRO A 262 19.30 6.59 -8.71
N ASN A 263 19.65 5.43 -9.30
CA ASN A 263 21.04 5.07 -9.61
C ASN A 263 21.63 6.03 -10.65
#